data_AF-A0A9E1MXF1-F1
#
_entry.id   AF-A0A9E1MXF1-F1
#
_cell.length_a   1.000
_cell.length_b   1.000
_cell.length_c   1.000
_cell.angle_alpha   90.00
_cell.angle_beta   90.00
_cell.angle_gamma   90.00
#
_symmetry.space_group_name_H-M   'P 1'
#
loop_
_entity.id
_entity.type
_entity.pdbx_description
1 polymer ?
#
loop_
_entity_poly.entity_id
_entity_poly.type
_entity_poly.pdbx_seq_one_letter_code
_entity_poly.pdbx_strand_id
1 'polypeptide(L)'
;MAPSLLDFLRPTCPDEAQQRAEVALDVFLFGSIGVAFLYLYSLPNLDFSAVVAMLAVSLAGVFHRIAQVYPRPVAAALVVVVWVLGVFFAYLYGGIGSPALFLHLLCVLVATLLFGGRGAVVTAGLCIVTAVALSIAKGQGWLLDAFHAPTPIEEWLSSAVVLTFVLVPTYIATRWCIQGALRMAGSRDKIEARNARQRALASLTEQALGQTRMKGLLRSGVDLCCGALEL
;
A
#
# COMPACT_ATOMS: atom_id res chain seq x y z
N MET A 1 16.02 -16.03 -18.68
CA MET A 1 14.64 -15.66 -19.02
C MET A 1 14.23 -14.50 -18.14
N ALA A 2 14.06 -13.31 -18.71
CA ALA A 2 13.55 -12.17 -17.96
C ALA A 2 12.05 -12.42 -17.68
N PRO A 3 11.57 -12.22 -16.45
CA PRO A 3 10.14 -12.33 -16.15
C PRO A 3 9.35 -11.39 -17.04
N SER A 4 8.20 -11.85 -17.55
CA SER A 4 7.37 -11.04 -18.44
C SER A 4 6.84 -9.81 -17.68
N LEU A 5 6.66 -8.68 -18.38
CA LEU A 5 6.14 -7.44 -17.78
C LEU A 5 4.74 -7.61 -17.15
N LEU A 6 4.01 -8.64 -17.61
CA LEU A 6 2.72 -9.11 -17.10
C LEU A 6 2.84 -9.95 -15.81
N ASP A 7 3.91 -10.70 -15.61
CA ASP A 7 4.15 -11.41 -14.35
C ASP A 7 4.52 -10.45 -13.22
N PHE A 8 5.19 -9.35 -13.54
CA PHE A 8 5.40 -8.24 -12.60
C PHE A 8 4.12 -7.41 -12.35
N LEU A 9 3.02 -7.66 -13.08
CA LEU A 9 1.71 -6.98 -12.90
C LEU A 9 0.74 -7.76 -12.01
N ARG A 10 0.97 -9.05 -11.76
CA ARG A 10 0.05 -9.84 -10.95
C ARG A 10 0.16 -9.43 -9.48
N PRO A 11 -0.95 -9.01 -8.84
CA PRO A 11 -0.96 -8.82 -7.40
C PRO A 11 -0.65 -10.16 -6.72
N THR A 12 0.40 -10.18 -5.90
CA THR A 12 0.97 -11.41 -5.32
C THR A 12 0.04 -12.08 -4.29
N CYS A 13 -0.98 -11.36 -3.79
CA CYS A 13 -2.05 -11.93 -2.98
C CYS A 13 -3.29 -11.01 -3.00
N PRO A 14 -4.53 -11.52 -3.16
CA PRO A 14 -5.75 -10.70 -3.13
C PRO A 14 -5.95 -9.94 -1.81
N ASP A 15 -5.66 -10.60 -0.68
CA ASP A 15 -5.87 -10.02 0.68
C ASP A 15 -4.91 -8.87 0.99
N GLU A 16 -3.67 -8.92 0.50
CA GLU A 16 -2.72 -7.82 0.72
C GLU A 16 -3.15 -6.53 0.04
N ALA A 17 -3.78 -6.62 -1.14
CA ALA A 17 -4.26 -5.44 -1.85
C ALA A 17 -5.41 -4.77 -1.10
N GLN A 18 -6.28 -5.56 -0.48
CA GLN A 18 -7.40 -5.06 0.32
C GLN A 18 -6.92 -4.44 1.63
N GLN A 19 -5.99 -5.10 2.33
CA GLN A 19 -5.40 -4.57 3.56
C GLN A 19 -4.59 -3.27 3.32
N ARG A 20 -3.89 -3.16 2.19
CA ARG A 20 -3.20 -1.92 1.79
C ARG A 20 -4.19 -0.79 1.52
N ALA A 21 -5.32 -1.10 0.88
CA ALA A 21 -6.36 -0.11 0.59
C ALA A 21 -7.01 0.42 1.88
N GLU A 22 -7.28 -0.45 2.85
CA GLU A 22 -7.81 -0.06 4.17
C GLU A 22 -6.83 0.84 4.93
N VAL A 23 -5.55 0.44 5.01
CA VAL A 23 -4.52 1.27 5.67
C VAL A 23 -4.33 2.61 4.96
N ALA A 24 -4.33 2.64 3.62
CA ALA A 24 -4.22 3.86 2.85
C ALA A 24 -5.40 4.81 3.09
N LEU A 25 -6.60 4.26 3.19
CA LEU A 25 -7.84 4.99 3.45
C LEU A 25 -7.86 5.57 4.86
N ASP A 26 -7.44 4.82 5.87
CA ASP A 26 -7.33 5.31 7.25
C ASP A 26 -6.28 6.43 7.35
N VAL A 27 -5.10 6.21 6.76
CA VAL A 27 -4.06 7.23 6.64
C VAL A 27 -4.60 8.49 5.97
N PHE A 28 -5.37 8.33 4.89
CA PHE A 28 -5.96 9.46 4.19
C PHE A 28 -7.02 10.18 5.03
N LEU A 29 -7.85 9.44 5.77
CA LEU A 29 -8.86 10.00 6.67
C LEU A 29 -8.19 10.85 7.76
N PHE A 30 -7.24 10.28 8.51
CA PHE A 30 -6.47 11.02 9.52
C PHE A 30 -5.66 12.17 8.90
N GLY A 31 -5.14 11.94 7.68
CA GLY A 31 -4.62 12.92 6.72
C GLY A 31 -5.47 14.18 6.61
N SER A 32 -6.63 13.97 6.03
CA SER A 32 -7.61 15.01 5.73
C SER A 32 -8.08 15.73 6.98
N ILE A 33 -8.22 15.02 8.11
CA ILE A 33 -8.59 15.60 9.40
C ILE A 33 -7.50 16.57 9.87
N GLY A 34 -6.22 16.18 9.88
CA GLY A 34 -5.17 17.09 10.35
C GLY A 34 -4.92 18.26 9.39
N VAL A 35 -5.07 18.06 8.08
CA VAL A 35 -5.06 19.17 7.11
C VAL A 35 -6.23 20.13 7.37
N ALA A 36 -7.43 19.62 7.63
CA ALA A 36 -8.60 20.44 7.97
C ALA A 36 -8.37 21.24 9.28
N PHE A 37 -7.76 20.63 10.29
CA PHE A 37 -7.37 21.34 11.52
C PHE A 37 -6.33 22.44 11.27
N LEU A 38 -5.37 22.21 10.38
CA LEU A 38 -4.38 23.23 10.03
C LEU A 38 -5.02 24.42 9.30
N TYR A 39 -5.98 24.16 8.41
CA TYR A 39 -6.76 25.21 7.75
C TYR A 39 -7.67 25.98 8.72
N LEU A 40 -8.28 25.28 9.69
CA LEU A 40 -9.04 25.90 10.78
C LEU A 40 -8.19 26.87 11.60
N TYR A 41 -6.90 26.56 11.81
CA TYR A 41 -6.00 27.40 12.58
C TYR A 41 -5.40 28.57 11.78
N SER A 42 -5.17 28.38 10.47
CA SER A 42 -4.41 29.34 9.65
C SER A 42 -5.28 30.47 9.09
N LEU A 43 -6.60 30.33 9.04
CA LEU A 43 -7.48 31.34 8.47
C LEU A 43 -8.10 32.22 9.58
N PRO A 44 -7.96 33.55 9.51
CA PRO A 44 -8.55 34.47 10.49
C PRO A 44 -10.08 34.48 10.47
N ASN A 45 -10.68 33.99 9.37
CA ASN A 45 -12.14 33.87 9.21
C ASN A 45 -12.59 32.45 9.58
N LEU A 46 -12.95 32.27 10.86
CA LEU A 46 -13.39 30.98 11.41
C LEU A 46 -14.58 30.38 10.66
N ASP A 47 -15.47 31.22 10.12
CA ASP A 47 -16.69 30.76 9.45
C ASP A 47 -16.40 30.05 8.13
N PHE A 48 -15.49 30.58 7.31
CA PHE A 48 -15.11 29.94 6.04
C PHE A 48 -14.27 28.69 6.27
N SER A 49 -13.34 28.74 7.23
CA SER A 49 -12.47 27.60 7.55
C SER A 49 -13.25 26.43 8.16
N ALA A 50 -14.25 26.70 9.01
CA ALA A 50 -15.14 25.68 9.56
C ALA A 50 -15.98 24.99 8.48
N VAL A 51 -16.51 25.74 7.51
CA VAL A 51 -17.26 25.16 6.39
C VAL A 51 -16.37 24.27 5.53
N VAL A 52 -15.15 24.72 5.21
CA VAL A 52 -14.19 23.91 4.43
C VAL A 52 -13.76 22.66 5.20
N ALA A 53 -13.51 22.77 6.50
CA ALA A 53 -13.16 21.62 7.34
C ALA A 53 -14.31 20.62 7.44
N MET A 54 -15.55 21.09 7.65
CA MET A 54 -16.74 20.23 7.69
C MET A 54 -16.97 19.51 6.35
N LEU A 55 -16.77 20.22 5.24
CA LEU A 55 -16.88 19.63 3.90
C LEU A 55 -15.78 18.58 3.66
N ALA A 56 -14.54 18.86 4.07
CA ALA A 56 -13.44 17.90 3.94
C ALA A 56 -13.69 16.63 4.76
N VAL A 57 -14.12 16.76 6.01
CA VAL A 57 -14.43 15.63 6.90
C VAL A 57 -15.62 14.82 6.38
N SER A 58 -16.68 15.48 5.91
CA SER A 58 -17.85 14.80 5.36
C SER A 58 -17.53 14.04 4.07
N LEU A 59 -16.76 14.65 3.14
CA LEU A 59 -16.26 13.97 1.94
C LEU A 59 -15.39 12.76 2.30
N ALA A 60 -14.47 12.92 3.26
CA ALA A 60 -13.62 11.82 3.72
C ALA A 60 -14.45 10.67 4.32
N GLY A 61 -15.51 10.98 5.07
CA GLY A 61 -16.44 9.98 5.61
C GLY A 61 -17.22 9.25 4.52
N VAL A 62 -17.70 9.95 3.49
CA VAL A 62 -18.38 9.34 2.33
C VAL A 62 -17.42 8.44 1.57
N PHE A 63 -16.21 8.92 1.26
CA PHE A 63 -15.19 8.12 0.60
C PHE A 63 -14.83 6.88 1.42
N HIS A 64 -14.75 7.00 2.74
CA HIS A 64 -14.50 5.88 3.63
C HIS A 64 -15.58 4.80 3.51
N ARG A 65 -16.86 5.18 3.48
CA ARG A 65 -17.98 4.24 3.30
C ARG A 65 -17.97 3.55 1.94
N ILE A 66 -17.70 4.27 0.85
CA ILE A 66 -17.69 3.68 -0.50
C ILE A 66 -16.46 2.77 -0.68
N ALA A 67 -15.33 3.12 -0.06
CA ALA A 67 -14.11 2.33 -0.12
C ALA A 67 -14.25 0.94 0.54
N GLN A 68 -15.17 0.77 1.50
CA GLN A 68 -15.49 -0.55 2.07
C GLN A 68 -16.12 -1.51 1.04
N VAL A 69 -16.77 -0.98 0.00
CA VAL A 69 -17.46 -1.79 -1.02
C VAL A 69 -16.63 -1.90 -2.31
N TYR A 70 -16.01 -0.79 -2.73
CA TYR A 70 -15.26 -0.70 -4.00
C TYR A 70 -13.91 0.00 -3.81
N PRO A 71 -12.91 -0.64 -3.17
CA PRO A 71 -11.70 0.05 -2.73
C PRO A 71 -10.88 0.64 -3.90
N ARG A 72 -10.81 -0.06 -5.04
CA ARG A 72 -9.97 0.34 -6.20
C ARG A 72 -10.46 1.56 -6.98
N PRO A 73 -11.73 1.62 -7.46
CA PRO A 73 -12.19 2.80 -8.19
C PRO A 73 -12.29 4.03 -7.28
N VAL A 74 -12.65 3.84 -6.01
CA VAL A 74 -12.71 4.92 -5.02
C VAL A 74 -11.33 5.51 -4.77
N ALA A 75 -10.33 4.65 -4.58
CA ALA A 75 -8.93 5.02 -4.50
C ALA A 75 -8.46 5.87 -5.70
N ALA A 76 -8.83 5.48 -6.92
CA ALA A 76 -8.48 6.22 -8.13
C ALA A 76 -9.16 7.58 -8.19
N ALA A 77 -10.46 7.63 -7.92
CA ALA A 77 -11.21 8.87 -7.85
C ALA A 77 -10.63 9.82 -6.80
N LEU A 78 -10.23 9.29 -5.65
CA LEU A 78 -9.63 10.06 -4.57
C LEU A 78 -8.30 10.70 -4.99
N VAL A 79 -7.41 9.94 -5.62
CA VAL A 79 -6.15 10.46 -6.17
C VAL A 79 -6.42 11.57 -7.18
N VAL A 80 -7.37 11.38 -8.10
CA VAL A 80 -7.74 12.41 -9.08
C VAL A 80 -8.28 13.67 -8.40
N VAL A 81 -9.20 13.54 -7.45
CA VAL A 81 -9.79 14.68 -6.73
C VAL A 81 -8.73 15.46 -5.97
N VAL A 82 -7.85 14.77 -5.22
CA VAL A 82 -6.75 15.40 -4.47
C VAL A 82 -5.77 16.10 -5.41
N TRP A 83 -5.46 15.48 -6.55
CA TRP A 83 -4.60 16.08 -7.57
C TRP A 83 -5.23 17.36 -8.16
N VAL A 84 -6.50 17.31 -8.58
CA VAL A 84 -7.22 18.48 -9.12
C VAL A 84 -7.29 19.60 -8.09
N LEU A 85 -7.61 19.28 -6.84
CA LEU A 85 -7.61 20.27 -5.74
C LEU A 85 -6.22 20.87 -5.53
N GLY A 86 -5.17 20.05 -5.58
CA GLY A 86 -3.79 20.53 -5.51
C GLY A 86 -3.45 21.52 -6.61
N VAL A 87 -3.84 21.24 -7.85
CA VAL A 87 -3.66 22.14 -9.00
C VAL A 87 -4.44 23.43 -8.80
N PHE A 88 -5.70 23.33 -8.40
CA PHE A 88 -6.59 24.48 -8.18
C PHE A 88 -6.06 25.39 -7.06
N PHE A 89 -5.63 24.83 -5.93
CA PHE A 89 -5.03 25.61 -4.85
C PHE A 89 -3.69 26.21 -5.27
N ALA A 90 -2.83 25.47 -5.98
CA ALA A 90 -1.59 26.03 -6.49
C ALA A 90 -1.86 27.20 -7.45
N TYR A 91 -2.91 27.12 -8.27
CA TYR A 91 -3.32 28.21 -9.14
C TYR A 91 -3.74 29.47 -8.35
N LEU A 92 -4.51 29.30 -7.27
CA LEU A 92 -4.97 30.40 -6.43
C LEU A 92 -3.89 31.03 -5.54
N TYR A 93 -2.92 30.24 -5.07
CA TYR A 93 -1.92 30.67 -4.07
C TYR A 93 -0.54 30.97 -4.66
N GLY A 94 -0.45 31.37 -5.94
CA GLY A 94 0.81 31.86 -6.53
C GLY A 94 1.77 30.77 -7.05
N GLY A 95 1.22 29.61 -7.40
CA GLY A 95 1.88 28.54 -8.13
C GLY A 95 2.81 27.67 -7.29
N ILE A 96 4.02 27.47 -7.81
CA ILE A 96 5.04 26.58 -7.24
C ILE A 96 5.62 27.03 -5.89
N GLY A 97 5.35 28.27 -5.46
CA GLY A 97 5.73 28.73 -4.12
C GLY A 97 4.71 28.39 -3.05
N SER A 98 3.55 27.86 -3.44
CA SER A 98 2.46 27.59 -2.51
C SER A 98 2.66 26.27 -1.76
N PRO A 99 2.17 26.18 -0.51
CA PRO A 99 2.08 24.91 0.22
C PRO A 99 1.22 23.85 -0.50
N ALA A 100 0.43 24.23 -1.51
CA ALA A 100 -0.40 23.30 -2.27
C ALA A 100 0.42 22.27 -3.07
N LEU A 101 1.71 22.53 -3.34
CA LEU A 101 2.60 21.51 -3.92
C LEU A 101 2.74 20.28 -3.01
N PHE A 102 2.60 20.44 -1.70
CA PHE A 102 2.64 19.31 -0.78
C PHE A 102 1.44 18.36 -0.94
N LEU A 103 0.30 18.86 -1.42
CA LEU A 103 -0.84 17.99 -1.76
C LEU A 103 -0.48 17.03 -2.91
N HIS A 104 0.43 17.41 -3.81
CA HIS A 104 0.91 16.53 -4.87
C HIS A 104 1.78 15.41 -4.32
N LEU A 105 2.64 15.68 -3.32
CA LEU A 105 3.39 14.64 -2.63
C LEU A 105 2.45 13.67 -1.89
N LEU A 106 1.43 14.20 -1.22
CA LEU A 106 0.40 13.37 -0.60
C LEU A 106 -0.32 12.51 -1.66
N CYS A 107 -0.61 13.08 -2.83
CA CYS A 107 -1.23 12.37 -3.94
C CYS A 107 -0.36 11.20 -4.42
N VAL A 108 0.95 11.41 -4.56
CA VAL A 108 1.93 10.35 -4.89
C VAL A 108 1.98 9.28 -3.80
N LEU A 109 2.01 9.68 -2.52
CA LEU A 109 2.04 8.75 -1.39
C LEU A 109 0.79 7.86 -1.40
N VAL A 110 -0.39 8.47 -1.55
CA VAL A 110 -1.68 7.78 -1.60
C VAL A 110 -1.72 6.84 -2.81
N ALA A 111 -1.28 7.30 -3.98
CA ALA A 111 -1.18 6.45 -5.17
C ALA A 111 -0.18 5.29 -4.99
N THR A 112 0.93 5.51 -4.28
CA THR A 112 1.93 4.47 -3.95
C THR A 112 1.31 3.38 -3.09
N LEU A 113 0.54 3.77 -2.07
CA LEU A 113 -0.12 2.82 -1.18
C LEU A 113 -1.23 2.03 -1.89
N LEU A 114 -2.00 2.70 -2.76
CA LEU A 114 -3.18 2.13 -3.41
C LEU A 114 -2.87 1.29 -4.65
N PHE A 115 -1.92 1.74 -5.47
CA PHE A 115 -1.59 1.14 -6.75
C PHE A 115 -0.18 0.52 -6.78
N GLY A 116 0.51 0.53 -5.64
CA GLY A 116 1.89 0.08 -5.53
C GLY A 116 2.88 1.01 -6.25
N GLY A 117 4.09 0.49 -6.48
CA GLY A 117 5.17 1.28 -7.09
C GLY A 117 4.86 1.80 -8.50
N ARG A 118 3.98 1.13 -9.28
CA ARG A 118 3.65 1.59 -10.63
C ARG A 118 2.77 2.84 -10.61
N GLY A 119 1.72 2.84 -9.79
CA GLY A 119 0.90 4.04 -9.64
C GLY A 119 1.69 5.18 -8.99
N ALA A 120 2.63 4.87 -8.09
CA ALA A 120 3.58 5.86 -7.58
C ALA A 120 4.33 6.58 -8.71
N VAL A 121 4.91 5.83 -9.65
CA VAL A 121 5.68 6.40 -10.78
C VAL A 121 4.78 7.21 -11.71
N VAL A 122 3.61 6.69 -12.08
CA VAL A 122 2.67 7.39 -12.97
C VAL A 122 2.19 8.70 -12.33
N THR A 123 1.75 8.66 -11.08
CA THR A 123 1.28 9.83 -10.35
C THR A 123 2.43 10.82 -10.09
N ALA A 124 3.64 10.35 -9.77
CA ALA A 124 4.80 11.23 -9.63
C ALA A 124 5.14 11.93 -10.95
N GLY A 125 5.12 11.21 -12.07
CA GLY A 125 5.29 11.79 -13.40
C GLY A 125 4.24 12.88 -13.68
N LEU A 126 2.97 12.60 -13.38
CA LEU A 126 1.89 13.57 -13.52
C LEU A 126 2.12 14.80 -12.63
N CYS A 127 2.52 14.63 -11.37
CA CYS A 127 2.81 15.73 -10.46
C CYS A 127 4.02 16.58 -10.92
N ILE A 128 5.07 15.95 -11.46
CA ILE A 128 6.22 16.65 -12.04
C ILE A 128 5.77 17.49 -13.24
N VAL A 129 4.98 16.92 -14.15
CA VAL A 129 4.44 17.65 -15.31
C VAL A 129 3.58 18.83 -14.85
N THR A 130 2.71 18.64 -13.85
CA THR A 130 1.93 19.73 -13.26
C THR A 130 2.81 20.81 -12.66
N ALA A 131 3.86 20.46 -11.91
CA ALA A 131 4.77 21.42 -11.30
C ALA A 131 5.52 22.24 -12.36
N VAL A 132 5.97 21.61 -13.44
CA VAL A 132 6.60 22.28 -14.59
C VAL A 132 5.59 23.21 -15.27
N ALA A 133 4.37 22.74 -15.53
CA ALA A 133 3.32 23.55 -16.14
C ALA A 133 2.99 24.79 -15.30
N LEU A 134 2.88 24.64 -13.97
CA LEU A 134 2.67 25.76 -13.05
C LEU A 134 3.87 26.72 -13.00
N SER A 135 5.11 26.20 -13.12
CA SER A 135 6.31 27.04 -13.18
C SER A 135 6.33 27.90 -14.45
N ILE A 136 5.99 27.32 -15.60
CA ILE A 136 5.87 28.04 -16.87
C ILE A 136 4.74 29.08 -16.80
N ALA A 137 3.57 28.69 -16.29
CA ALA A 137 2.43 29.59 -16.10
C ALA A 137 2.77 30.78 -15.19
N LYS A 138 3.57 30.54 -14.14
CA LYS A 138 4.09 31.60 -13.27
C LYS A 138 4.99 32.57 -14.04
N GLY A 139 5.93 32.04 -14.83
CA GLY A 139 6.85 32.85 -15.65
C GLY A 139 6.13 33.69 -16.71
N GLN A 140 4.96 33.25 -17.17
CA GLN A 140 4.11 33.96 -18.13
C GLN A 140 3.10 34.91 -17.48
N GLY A 141 3.02 34.97 -16.14
CA GLY A 141 2.04 35.80 -15.44
C GLY A 141 0.59 35.32 -15.58
N TRP A 142 0.38 34.03 -15.88
CA TRP A 142 -0.98 33.45 -15.97
C TRP A 142 -1.59 33.10 -14.61
N LEU A 143 -0.76 33.09 -13.56
CA LEU A 143 -1.20 32.80 -12.20
C LEU A 143 -1.62 34.08 -11.49
N LEU A 144 -2.61 33.96 -10.60
CA LEU A 144 -2.94 35.07 -9.71
C LEU A 144 -1.79 35.30 -8.73
N ASP A 145 -1.53 36.57 -8.43
CA ASP A 145 -0.70 36.94 -7.30
C ASP A 145 -1.32 36.35 -6.02
N ALA A 146 -0.46 35.86 -5.13
CA ALA A 146 -0.92 35.21 -3.91
C ALA A 146 -1.82 36.16 -3.12
N PHE A 147 -3.05 35.73 -2.84
CA PHE A 147 -4.03 36.50 -2.05
C PHE A 147 -3.49 36.94 -0.68
N HIS A 148 -2.53 36.19 -0.14
CA HIS A 148 -1.84 36.51 1.11
C HIS A 148 -0.42 35.95 1.08
N ALA A 149 0.56 36.75 1.50
CA ALA A 149 1.92 36.25 1.72
C ALA A 149 1.93 35.51 3.08
N PRO A 150 2.24 34.20 3.11
CA PRO A 150 2.22 33.43 4.35
C PRO A 150 3.25 33.99 5.33
N THR A 151 2.90 34.01 6.62
CA THR A 151 3.85 34.39 7.65
C THR A 151 4.92 33.29 7.82
N PRO A 152 6.16 33.61 8.28
CA PRO A 152 7.20 32.59 8.46
C PRO A 152 6.78 31.44 9.39
N ILE A 153 5.90 31.73 10.36
CA ILE A 153 5.37 30.71 11.27
C ILE A 153 4.36 29.79 10.59
N GLU A 154 3.53 30.29 9.68
CA GLU A 154 2.61 29.49 8.86
C GLU A 154 3.38 28.59 7.88
N GLU A 155 4.43 29.11 7.26
CA GLU A 155 5.29 28.33 6.37
C GLU A 155 5.99 27.18 7.11
N TRP A 156 6.50 27.45 8.33
CA TRP A 156 7.08 26.42 9.17
C TRP A 156 6.05 25.38 9.64
N LEU A 157 4.87 25.83 10.11
CA LEU A 157 3.82 24.96 10.61
C LEU A 157 3.26 24.05 9.49
N SER A 158 3.02 24.61 8.31
CA SER A 158 2.56 23.86 7.14
C SER A 158 3.59 22.81 6.71
N SER A 159 4.87 23.16 6.69
CA SER A 159 5.96 22.21 6.40
C SER A 159 6.04 21.10 7.44
N ALA A 160 5.93 21.41 8.74
CA ALA A 160 5.98 20.43 9.82
C ALA A 160 4.81 19.44 9.76
N VAL A 161 3.60 19.94 9.48
CA VAL A 161 2.42 19.07 9.32
C VAL A 161 2.53 18.19 8.10
N VAL A 162 2.98 18.73 6.96
CA VAL A 162 3.22 17.92 5.76
C VAL A 162 4.26 16.84 6.02
N LEU A 163 5.40 17.18 6.63
CA LEU A 163 6.44 16.21 6.96
C LEU A 163 5.90 15.12 7.88
N THR A 164 5.11 15.48 8.89
CA THR A 164 4.46 14.51 9.78
C THR A 164 3.53 13.58 8.98
N PHE A 165 2.73 14.14 8.06
CA PHE A 165 1.82 13.37 7.21
C PHE A 165 2.49 12.49 6.17
N VAL A 166 3.69 12.84 5.72
CA VAL A 166 4.45 11.98 4.82
C VAL A 166 5.19 10.90 5.63
N LEU A 167 5.85 11.28 6.72
CA LEU A 167 6.72 10.40 7.48
C LEU A 167 5.96 9.34 8.28
N VAL A 168 4.86 9.69 8.95
CA VAL A 168 4.11 8.73 9.79
C VAL A 168 3.57 7.56 8.94
N PRO A 169 2.84 7.79 7.83
CA PRO A 169 2.36 6.70 6.99
C PRO A 169 3.48 5.96 6.29
N THR A 170 4.52 6.65 5.84
CA THR A 170 5.69 5.99 5.22
C THR A 170 6.36 5.05 6.22
N TYR A 171 6.51 5.47 7.47
CA TYR A 171 7.04 4.65 8.55
C TYR A 171 6.15 3.42 8.83
N ILE A 172 4.84 3.63 8.96
CA ILE A 172 3.87 2.54 9.16
C ILE A 172 3.95 1.55 7.99
N ALA A 173 3.83 2.01 6.75
CA ALA A 173 3.89 1.19 5.55
C ALA A 173 5.20 0.38 5.47
N THR A 174 6.33 1.02 5.76
CA THR A 174 7.65 0.37 5.77
C THR A 174 7.73 -0.69 6.85
N ARG A 175 7.29 -0.38 8.08
CA ARG A 175 7.31 -1.32 9.20
C ARG A 175 6.43 -2.55 8.94
N TRP A 176 5.24 -2.35 8.38
CA TRP A 176 4.33 -3.44 8.03
C TRP A 176 4.88 -4.31 6.91
N CYS A 177 5.49 -3.71 5.89
CA CYS A 177 6.16 -4.44 4.83
C CYS A 177 7.30 -5.31 5.36
N ILE A 178 8.15 -4.76 6.24
CA ILE A 178 9.27 -5.49 6.85
C ILE A 178 8.74 -6.64 7.73
N GLN A 179 7.73 -6.38 8.56
CA GLN A 179 7.13 -7.42 9.41
C GLN A 179 6.44 -8.51 8.59
N GLY A 180 5.77 -8.15 7.49
CA GLY A 180 5.18 -9.09 6.55
C GLY A 180 6.23 -10.00 5.92
N ALA A 181 7.32 -9.43 5.43
CA ALA A 181 8.43 -10.18 4.84
C ALA A 181 9.06 -11.15 5.85
N LEU A 182 9.28 -10.72 7.10
CA LEU A 182 9.81 -11.58 8.17
C LEU A 182 8.84 -12.71 8.54
N ARG A 183 7.53 -12.44 8.59
CA ARG A 183 6.50 -13.47 8.83
C ARG A 183 6.46 -14.50 7.70
N MET A 184 6.57 -14.05 6.45
CA MET A 184 6.63 -14.94 5.29
C MET A 184 7.88 -15.81 5.32
N ALA A 185 9.05 -15.24 5.62
CA ALA A 185 10.29 -16.01 5.79
C ALA A 185 10.14 -17.09 6.88
N GLY A 186 9.68 -16.72 8.08
CA GLY A 186 9.48 -17.69 9.16
C GLY A 186 8.38 -18.73 8.88
N SER A 187 7.39 -18.42 8.04
CA SER A 187 6.37 -19.40 7.63
C SER A 187 6.92 -20.44 6.64
N ARG A 188 7.86 -20.05 5.77
CA ARG A 188 8.52 -20.97 4.83
C ARG A 188 9.35 -22.00 5.57
N ASP A 189 10.12 -21.56 6.56
CA ASP A 189 10.91 -22.46 7.41
C ASP A 189 10.02 -23.50 8.12
N LYS A 190 8.84 -23.08 8.59
CA LYS A 190 7.87 -23.98 9.23
C LYS A 190 7.26 -24.98 8.25
N ILE A 191 6.96 -24.55 7.01
CA ILE A 191 6.43 -25.44 5.96
C ILE A 191 7.50 -26.44 5.52
N GLU A 192 8.74 -25.98 5.33
CA GLU A 192 9.87 -26.84 4.98
C GLU A 192 10.17 -27.86 6.08
N ALA A 193 10.16 -27.46 7.35
CA ALA A 193 10.33 -28.37 8.48
C ALA A 193 9.21 -29.43 8.55
N ARG A 194 7.96 -29.05 8.27
CA ARG A 194 6.83 -30.01 8.21
C ARG A 194 6.98 -30.98 7.03
N ASN A 195 7.35 -30.48 5.86
CA ASN A 195 7.58 -31.30 4.67
C ASN A 195 8.76 -32.27 4.88
N ALA A 196 9.83 -31.83 5.53
CA ALA A 196 10.96 -32.69 5.90
C ALA A 196 10.54 -33.81 6.86
N ARG A 197 9.74 -33.49 7.89
CA ARG A 197 9.18 -34.51 8.80
C ARG A 197 8.27 -35.51 8.10
N GLN A 198 7.41 -35.05 7.19
CA GLN A 198 6.53 -35.94 6.42
C GLN A 198 7.32 -36.88 5.52
N ARG A 199 8.39 -36.40 4.87
CA ARG A 199 9.28 -37.26 4.06
C ARG A 199 10.01 -38.29 4.91
N ALA A 200 10.50 -37.90 6.09
CA ALA A 200 11.12 -38.84 7.01
C ALA A 200 10.15 -39.94 7.46
N LEU A 201 8.91 -39.58 7.83
CA LEU A 201 7.89 -40.56 8.18
C LEU A 201 7.52 -41.47 7.00
N ALA A 202 7.35 -40.92 5.80
CA ALA A 202 7.08 -41.70 4.60
C ALA A 202 8.18 -42.75 4.34
N SER A 203 9.46 -42.37 4.45
CA SER A 203 10.57 -43.30 4.28
C SER A 203 10.60 -44.42 5.33
N LEU A 204 10.22 -44.12 6.58
CA LEU A 204 10.13 -45.13 7.64
C LEU A 204 8.98 -46.11 7.37
N THR A 205 7.84 -45.62 6.89
CA THR A 205 6.71 -46.49 6.50
C THR A 205 7.06 -47.40 5.32
N GLU A 206 7.78 -46.91 4.32
CA GLU A 206 8.26 -47.72 3.20
C GLU A 206 9.23 -48.81 3.66
N GLN A 207 10.16 -48.50 4.57
CA GLN A 207 11.07 -49.48 5.15
C GLN A 207 10.34 -50.57 5.95
N ALA A 208 9.34 -50.19 6.76
CA ALA A 208 8.55 -51.14 7.54
C ALA A 208 7.72 -52.09 6.65
N LEU A 209 7.12 -51.56 5.58
CA LEU A 209 6.40 -52.37 4.59
C LEU A 209 7.37 -53.30 3.84
N GLY A 210 8.55 -52.81 3.48
CA GLY A 210 9.61 -53.62 2.85
C GLY A 210 10.04 -54.80 3.73
N GLN A 211 10.27 -54.57 5.03
CA GLN A 211 10.61 -55.65 5.97
C GLN A 211 9.48 -56.67 6.13
N THR A 212 8.23 -56.21 6.23
CA THR A 212 7.07 -57.10 6.37
C THR A 212 6.88 -57.97 5.14
N ARG A 213 7.01 -57.38 3.94
CA ARG A 213 6.94 -58.10 2.67
C ARG A 213 8.04 -59.14 2.54
N MET A 214 9.27 -58.82 2.93
CA MET A 214 10.40 -59.75 2.88
C MET A 214 10.20 -60.94 3.82
N LYS A 215 9.71 -60.70 5.05
CA LYS A 215 9.35 -61.78 5.99
C LYS A 215 8.23 -62.67 5.44
N GLY A 216 7.24 -62.09 4.76
CA GLY A 216 6.17 -62.83 4.10
C GLY A 216 6.68 -63.76 2.99
N LEU A 217 7.57 -63.26 2.13
CA LEU A 217 8.19 -64.06 1.06
C LEU A 217 9.03 -65.23 1.60
N LEU A 218 9.79 -65.01 2.68
CA LEU A 218 10.57 -66.07 3.31
C LEU A 218 9.69 -67.18 3.90
N ARG A 219 8.56 -66.84 4.54
CA ARG A 219 7.60 -67.84 5.04
C ARG A 219 6.99 -68.65 3.91
N SER A 220 6.51 -67.99 2.86
CA SER A 220 5.93 -68.67 1.69
C SER A 220 6.94 -69.60 1.01
N GLY A 221 8.22 -69.22 0.93
CA GLY A 221 9.26 -70.08 0.38
C GLY A 221 9.53 -71.32 1.24
N VAL A 222 9.50 -71.20 2.57
CA VAL A 222 9.65 -72.34 3.49
C VAL A 222 8.47 -73.31 3.37
N ASP A 223 7.24 -72.80 3.28
CA ASP A 223 6.04 -73.63 3.14
C ASP A 223 6.05 -74.44 1.83
N LEU A 224 6.53 -73.85 0.73
CA LEU A 224 6.70 -74.55 -0.56
C LEU A 224 7.76 -75.65 -0.50
N CYS A 225 8.88 -75.43 0.20
CA CYS A 225 9.92 -76.44 0.37
C CYS A 225 9.48 -77.61 1.27
N CYS A 226 8.73 -77.34 2.35
CA CYS A 226 8.20 -78.39 3.21
C CYS A 226 7.13 -79.23 2.49
N GLY A 227 6.22 -78.59 1.72
CA GLY A 227 5.19 -79.32 0.98
C GLY A 227 5.73 -80.23 -0.14
N ALA A 228 6.90 -79.91 -0.71
CA ALA A 228 7.53 -80.72 -1.74
C ALA A 228 8.24 -81.99 -1.21
N LEU A 229 8.45 -82.11 0.11
CA LEU A 229 9.13 -83.26 0.73
C LEU A 229 8.18 -84.39 1.17
N GLU A 230 6.86 -84.15 1.15
CA GLU A 230 5.83 -85.15 1.50
C GLU A 230 5.26 -85.91 0.28
N LEU A 231 5.82 -85.69 -0.91
CA LEU A 231 5.49 -86.37 -2.17
C LEU A 231 6.60 -87.34 -2.58
#